data_AF-A0A946QIV5-F1
#
_entry.id   AF-A0A946QIV5-F1
#
_cell.length_a   1.000
_cell.length_b   1.000
_cell.length_c   1.000
_cell.angle_alpha   90.00
_cell.angle_beta   90.00
_cell.angle_gamma   90.00
#
_symmetry.space_group_name_H-M   'P 1'
#
loop_
_entity.id
_entity.type
_entity.pdbx_description
1 polymer ?
#
loop_
_entity_poly.entity_id
_entity_poly.type
_entity_poly.pdbx_seq_one_letter_code
_entity_poly.pdbx_strand_id
1 'polypeptide(L)' 'MKEVQTFRPRLKVLGKQQVDAIHASALEILATMGVKMEHPGALAMLKNAGCEVFNEDWVKIPAELVEAAIKTAPKKFTLY' A
#
# COMPACT_ATOMS: atom_id res chain seq x y z
N MET A 1 36.35 19.61 -21.72
CA MET A 1 35.64 18.35 -22.04
C MET A 1 34.16 18.70 -22.09
N LYS A 2 33.46 18.49 -23.22
CA LYS A 2 32.03 18.84 -23.33
C LYS A 2 31.20 17.81 -22.55
N GLU A 3 30.33 18.26 -21.65
CA GLU A 3 29.35 17.41 -20.97
C GLU A 3 28.45 16.74 -22.03
N VAL A 4 28.44 15.41 -22.02
CA VAL A 4 27.51 14.62 -22.83
C VAL A 4 26.16 14.65 -22.12
N GLN A 5 25.17 15.34 -22.70
CA GLN A 5 23.80 15.29 -22.18
C GLN A 5 23.27 13.85 -22.25
N THR A 6 22.90 13.27 -21.11
CA THR A 6 22.30 11.94 -21.02
C THR A 6 20.79 12.05 -20.85
N PHE A 7 20.04 11.45 -21.77
CA PHE A 7 18.58 11.38 -21.71
C PHE A 7 18.16 10.25 -20.75
N ARG A 8 17.26 10.54 -19.80
CA ARG A 8 16.75 9.57 -18.81
C ARG A 8 15.24 9.36 -19.00
N PRO A 9 14.81 8.58 -20.01
CA PRO A 9 13.39 8.31 -20.22
C PRO A 9 12.84 7.48 -19.07
N ARG A 10 11.58 7.73 -18.72
CA ARG A 10 10.85 6.91 -17.75
C ARG A 10 10.09 5.82 -18.50
N LEU A 11 10.54 4.58 -18.39
CA LEU A 11 9.85 3.44 -18.99
C LEU A 11 8.53 3.18 -18.24
N LYS A 12 7.41 3.12 -18.97
CA LYS A 12 6.10 2.69 -18.46
C LYS A 12 5.71 1.41 -19.18
N VAL A 13 5.88 0.28 -18.51
CA VAL A 13 5.59 -1.05 -19.07
C VAL A 13 4.10 -1.40 -18.92
N LEU A 14 3.47 -0.94 -17.83
CA LEU A 14 2.06 -1.18 -17.56
C LEU A 14 1.22 0.05 -17.93
N GLY A 15 0.11 -0.22 -18.63
CA GLY A 15 -0.94 0.77 -18.88
C GLY A 15 -1.78 1.05 -17.63
N LYS A 16 -2.58 2.12 -17.67
CA LYS A 16 -3.42 2.54 -16.54
C LYS A 16 -4.38 1.43 -16.07
N GLN A 17 -5.05 0.77 -17.01
CA GLN A 17 -5.99 -0.32 -16.70
C GLN A 17 -5.29 -1.52 -16.05
N GLN A 18 -4.06 -1.84 -16.44
CA GLN A 18 -3.30 -2.94 -15.83
C GLN A 18 -2.89 -2.60 -14.39
N VAL A 19 -2.47 -1.35 -14.15
CA VAL A 19 -2.17 -0.86 -12.80
C VAL A 19 -3.43 -0.89 -11.93
N ASP A 20 -4.56 -0.45 -12.46
CA ASP A 20 -5.84 -0.46 -11.73
C ASP A 20 -6.31 -1.88 -11.39
N ALA A 21 -6.11 -2.83 -12.30
CA ALA A 21 -6.42 -4.23 -12.06
C ALA A 21 -5.55 -4.81 -10.94
N ILE A 22 -4.24 -4.56 -10.97
CA ILE A 22 -3.32 -5.00 -9.90
C ILE A 22 -3.71 -4.38 -8.55
N HIS A 23 -4.02 -3.08 -8.54
CA HIS A 23 -4.44 -2.38 -7.33
C HIS A 23 -5.74 -2.97 -6.74
N ALA A 24 -6.74 -3.21 -7.58
CA ALA A 24 -8.00 -3.82 -7.17
C ALA A 24 -7.79 -5.24 -6.60
N SER A 25 -6.98 -6.07 -7.26
CA SER A 25 -6.63 -7.41 -6.75
C SER A 25 -5.87 -7.35 -5.42
N ALA A 26 -4.97 -6.38 -5.24
CA ALA A 26 -4.27 -6.19 -3.98
C ALA A 26 -5.25 -5.82 -2.84
N LEU A 27 -6.20 -4.92 -3.10
CA LEU A 27 -7.25 -4.56 -2.14
C LEU A 27 -8.13 -5.76 -1.78
N GLU A 28 -8.51 -6.58 -2.76
CA GLU A 28 -9.28 -7.81 -2.55
C GLU A 28 -8.55 -8.80 -1.65
N ILE A 29 -7.24 -9.03 -1.88
CA ILE A 29 -6.41 -9.90 -1.04
C ILE A 29 -6.39 -9.37 0.40
N LEU A 30 -6.17 -8.06 0.60
CA LEU A 30 -6.15 -7.45 1.94
C LEU A 30 -7.50 -7.55 2.66
N ALA A 31 -8.61 -7.45 1.92
CA ALA A 31 -9.96 -7.53 2.48
C ALA A 31 -10.41 -8.96 2.78
N THR A 32 -9.96 -9.95 2.00
CA THR A 32 -10.45 -11.34 2.08
C THR A 32 -9.48 -12.26 2.82
N MET A 33 -8.22 -12.32 2.37
CA MET A 33 -7.16 -13.14 2.95
C MET A 33 -6.52 -12.46 4.16
N GLY A 34 -6.38 -11.13 4.11
CA GLY A 34 -5.70 -10.36 5.14
C GLY A 34 -4.20 -10.57 5.17
N VAL A 35 -3.57 -10.10 6.25
CA VAL A 35 -2.13 -10.18 6.49
C VAL A 35 -1.85 -10.58 7.94
N LYS A 36 -0.74 -11.28 8.15
CA LYS A 36 -0.25 -11.61 9.49
C LYS A 36 0.48 -10.41 10.11
N MET A 37 0.09 -10.00 11.31
CA MET A 37 0.68 -8.91 12.10
C MET A 37 1.16 -9.43 13.45
N GLU A 38 2.45 -9.78 13.50
CA GLU A 38 3.04 -10.40 14.69
C GLU A 38 3.31 -9.40 15.84
N HIS A 39 3.34 -8.11 15.54
CA HIS A 39 3.59 -7.09 16.56
C HIS A 39 2.28 -6.73 17.31
N PRO A 40 2.17 -7.02 18.62
CA PRO A 40 0.92 -6.85 19.36
C PRO A 40 0.39 -5.42 19.37
N GLY A 41 1.29 -4.44 19.45
CA GLY A 41 0.91 -3.03 19.41
C GLY A 41 0.35 -2.60 18.06
N ALA A 42 0.87 -3.16 16.96
CA ALA A 42 0.40 -2.84 15.62
C ALA A 42 -0.95 -3.54 15.33
N LEU A 43 -1.11 -4.77 15.83
CA LEU A 43 -2.37 -5.50 15.81
C LEU A 43 -3.48 -4.72 16.53
N ALA A 44 -3.18 -4.20 17.73
CA ALA A 44 -4.11 -3.36 18.49
C ALA A 44 -4.47 -2.07 17.74
N MET A 45 -3.48 -1.40 17.11
CA MET A 45 -3.73 -0.22 16.29
C MET A 45 -4.65 -0.51 15.10
N LEU A 46 -4.41 -1.61 14.38
CA LEU A 46 -5.24 -2.01 13.24
C LEU A 46 -6.66 -2.35 13.67
N LYS A 47 -6.82 -3.07 14.79
CA LYS A 47 -8.14 -3.36 15.38
C LYS A 47 -8.88 -2.07 15.73
N ASN A 48 -8.21 -1.12 16.37
CA ASN A 48 -8.78 0.18 16.73
C ASN A 48 -9.12 1.04 15.52
N ALA A 49 -8.41 0.87 14.40
CA ALA A 49 -8.69 1.53 13.13
C ALA A 49 -9.88 0.92 12.38
N GLY A 50 -10.47 -0.17 12.88
CA GLY A 50 -11.64 -0.82 12.28
C GLY A 50 -11.31 -2.06 11.44
N CYS A 51 -10.08 -2.58 11.49
CA CYS A 51 -9.75 -3.85 10.86
C CYS A 51 -10.31 -5.06 11.63
N GLU A 52 -10.68 -6.11 10.90
CA GLU A 52 -11.10 -7.38 11.48
C GLU A 52 -9.85 -8.21 11.82
N VAL A 53 -9.66 -8.53 13.10
CA VAL A 53 -8.60 -9.45 13.55
C VAL A 53 -9.18 -10.85 13.72
N PHE A 54 -8.50 -11.84 13.15
CA PHE A 54 -8.86 -13.26 13.22
C PHE A 54 -7.59 -14.11 13.45
N ASN A 55 -7.77 -15.38 13.84
CA ASN A 55 -6.65 -16.31 14.07
C ASN A 55 -5.50 -15.73 14.92
N GLU A 56 -5.86 -15.00 15.99
CA GLU A 56 -4.97 -14.30 16.92
C GLU A 56 -4.14 -13.15 16.33
N ASP A 57 -3.43 -13.35 15.23
CA ASP A 57 -2.48 -12.41 14.65
C ASP A 57 -2.73 -12.08 13.17
N TRP A 58 -3.83 -12.53 12.59
CA TRP A 58 -4.23 -12.16 11.23
C TRP A 58 -5.21 -11.00 11.18
N VAL A 59 -5.08 -10.16 10.17
CA VAL A 59 -5.86 -8.93 10.03
C VAL A 59 -6.39 -8.79 8.61
N LYS A 60 -7.70 -8.68 8.44
CA LYS A 60 -8.31 -8.22 7.18
C LYS A 60 -8.45 -6.70 7.22
N ILE A 61 -8.04 -6.06 6.14
CA ILE A 61 -8.02 -4.60 6.01
C ILE A 61 -9.01 -4.21 4.92
N PRO A 62 -10.12 -3.52 5.26
CA PRO A 62 -11.09 -3.06 4.27
C PRO A 62 -10.46 -2.10 3.26
N ALA A 63 -10.92 -2.18 2.01
CA ALA A 63 -10.38 -1.36 0.92
C ALA A 63 -10.54 0.14 1.20
N GLU A 64 -11.64 0.56 1.82
CA GLU A 64 -11.89 1.96 2.17
C GLU A 64 -10.85 2.48 3.17
N LEU A 65 -10.43 1.64 4.12
CA LEU A 65 -9.43 1.99 5.12
C LEU A 65 -8.05 2.14 4.49
N VAL A 66 -7.68 1.25 3.56
CA VAL A 66 -6.43 1.35 2.79
C VAL A 66 -6.40 2.65 1.98
N GLU A 67 -7.48 2.93 1.24
CA GLU A 67 -7.60 4.14 0.43
C GLU A 67 -7.56 5.42 1.28
N ALA A 68 -8.22 5.43 2.43
CA ALA A 68 -8.16 6.53 3.38
C ALA A 68 -6.74 6.74 3.89
N ALA A 69 -6.03 5.68 4.28
CA ALA A 69 -4.66 5.74 4.76
C ALA A 69 -3.71 6.30 3.68
N ILE A 70 -3.79 5.80 2.43
CA ILE A 70 -2.97 6.29 1.32
C ILE A 70 -3.20 7.79 1.07
N LYS A 71 -4.44 8.28 1.17
CA LYS A 71 -4.75 9.71 0.99
C LYS A 71 -4.11 10.60 2.05
N THR A 72 -3.90 10.11 3.27
CA THR A 72 -3.22 10.87 4.33
C THR A 72 -1.69 10.92 4.16
N ALA A 73 -1.11 10.02 3.36
CA ALA A 73 0.33 9.94 3.17
C ALA A 73 0.86 11.11 2.30
N PRO A 74 1.96 11.77 2.70
CA PRO A 74 2.53 12.85 1.92
C PRO A 74 3.18 12.33 0.63
N LYS A 75 3.02 13.05 -0.48
CA LYS A 75 3.64 12.67 -1.76
C LYS A 75 5.17 12.74 -1.76
N LYS A 76 5.74 13.56 -0.88
CA LYS A 76 7.18 13.78 -0.69
C LYS A 76 7.44 14.21 0.75
N PHE A 77 8.58 13.81 1.30
CA PHE A 77 9.12 14.32 2.57
C PHE A 77 10.63 14.48 2.43
N THR A 78 11.23 15.30 3.28
CA THR A 78 12.68 15.52 3.34
C THR A 78 13.26 14.65 4.45
N LEU A 79 14.29 13.86 4.12
CA LEU A 79 15.07 13.11 5.11
C LEU A 79 16.32 13.93 5.47
N TYR A 80 16.55 14.14 6.77
CA TYR A 80 17.70 14.86 7.33
C TYR A 80 18.72 13.89 7.90
#